data_AF-A0A1V4GXD5-F1
#
_entry.id   AF-A0A1V4GXD5-F1
#
_cell.length_a   1.000
_cell.length_b   1.000
_cell.length_c   1.000
_cell.angle_alpha   90.00
_cell.angle_beta   90.00
_cell.angle_gamma   90.00
#
_symmetry.space_group_name_H-M   'P 1'
#
loop_
_entity.id
_entity.type
_entity.pdbx_description
1 polymer ?
#
loop_
_entity_poly.entity_id
_entity_poly.type
_entity_poly.pdbx_seq_one_letter_code
_entity_poly.pdbx_strand_id
1 'polypeptide(L)'
;MNNINFIKYLQNLTDDRFALTCLDHNEYRTFHALLLATFTDSDSQQIIHSSNPTADWYFLGTDGCHLCHASHALLTQVRVIYPHMPTVHVLELTGSDELIDHLGMLIPILITPTCLLCYPFGVMDVIHLLPNHHHKHIK
;
A
#
# COMPACT_ATOMS: atom_id res chain seq x y z
N MET A 1 1.79 14.63 -12.98
CA MET A 1 1.06 13.40 -13.35
C MET A 1 -0.38 13.79 -13.64
N ASN A 2 -0.93 13.45 -14.81
CA ASN A 2 -2.36 13.61 -15.10
C ASN A 2 -3.09 12.28 -14.82
N ASN A 3 -4.42 12.29 -14.81
CA ASN A 3 -5.24 11.09 -14.54
C ASN A 3 -4.88 9.91 -15.48
N ILE A 4 -4.51 10.21 -16.73
CA ILE A 4 -4.09 9.20 -17.73
C ILE A 4 -2.90 8.35 -17.26
N ASN A 5 -1.87 8.98 -16.67
CA ASN A 5 -0.71 8.24 -16.18
C ASN A 5 -1.05 7.39 -14.94
N PHE A 6 -1.95 7.87 -14.08
CA PHE A 6 -2.42 7.12 -12.91
C PHE A 6 -3.12 5.82 -13.33
N ILE A 7 -4.08 5.92 -14.26
CA ILE A 7 -4.75 4.74 -14.82
C ILE A 7 -3.77 3.78 -15.47
N LYS A 8 -2.79 4.30 -16.23
CA LYS A 8 -1.76 3.44 -16.83
C LYS A 8 -0.96 2.68 -15.79
N TYR A 9 -0.64 3.28 -14.65
CA TYR A 9 0.05 2.59 -13.56
C TYR A 9 -0.82 1.52 -12.88
N LEU A 10 -2.11 1.78 -12.71
CA LEU A 10 -3.06 0.78 -12.23
C LEU A 10 -3.19 -0.41 -13.21
N GLN A 11 -3.26 -0.13 -14.51
CA GLN A 11 -3.28 -1.17 -15.55
C GLN A 11 -2.00 -2.01 -15.54
N ASN A 12 -0.83 -1.36 -15.46
CA ASN A 12 0.44 -2.08 -15.41
C ASN A 12 0.51 -3.00 -14.17
N LEU A 13 -0.09 -2.61 -13.03
CA LEU A 13 -0.16 -3.46 -11.84
C LEU A 13 -1.00 -4.71 -12.06
N THR A 14 -2.06 -4.64 -12.87
CA THR A 14 -2.87 -5.80 -13.25
C THR A 14 -2.05 -6.83 -14.03
N ASP A 15 -1.13 -6.37 -14.89
CA ASP A 15 -0.26 -7.24 -15.69
C ASP A 15 0.97 -7.74 -14.90
N ASP A 16 1.56 -6.85 -14.08
CA ASP A 16 2.74 -7.12 -13.27
C ASP A 16 2.63 -6.43 -11.90
N ARG A 17 2.45 -7.24 -10.85
CA ARG A 17 2.42 -6.81 -9.45
C ARG A 17 3.67 -6.07 -8.97
N PHE A 18 4.77 -6.10 -9.71
CA PHE A 18 5.99 -5.35 -9.44
C PHE A 18 6.15 -4.10 -10.31
N ALA A 19 5.18 -3.77 -11.16
CA ALA A 19 5.28 -2.70 -12.15
C ALA A 19 5.69 -1.34 -11.57
N LEU A 20 5.32 -1.03 -10.33
CA LEU A 20 5.64 0.25 -9.70
C LEU A 20 7.04 0.33 -9.09
N THR A 21 7.77 -0.79 -9.02
CA THR A 21 9.15 -0.82 -8.49
C THR A 21 10.14 -0.01 -9.32
N CYS A 22 9.81 0.26 -10.59
CA CYS A 22 10.63 1.04 -11.51
C CYS A 22 10.39 2.56 -11.43
N LEU A 23 9.36 3.00 -10.69
CA LEU A 23 9.05 4.44 -10.56
C LEU A 23 10.11 5.14 -9.73
N ASP A 24 10.47 6.36 -10.13
CA ASP A 24 11.27 7.22 -9.27
C ASP A 24 10.46 7.72 -8.06
N HIS A 25 11.17 8.28 -7.07
CA HIS A 25 10.55 8.75 -5.83
C HIS A 25 9.45 9.83 -6.04
N ASN A 26 9.61 10.71 -7.02
CA ASN A 26 8.61 11.76 -7.31
C ASN A 26 7.40 11.19 -8.06
N GLU A 27 7.63 10.25 -8.98
CA GLU A 27 6.58 9.54 -9.69
C GLU A 27 5.72 8.72 -8.73
N TYR A 28 6.37 7.91 -7.89
CA TYR A 28 5.67 7.10 -6.90
C TYR A 28 4.92 7.97 -5.89
N ARG A 29 5.53 9.05 -5.38
CA ARG A 29 4.84 9.98 -4.47
C ARG A 29 3.58 10.58 -5.10
N THR A 30 3.64 10.90 -6.39
CA THR A 30 2.47 11.44 -7.09
C THR A 30 1.40 10.37 -7.33
N PHE A 31 1.80 9.15 -7.70
CA PHE A 31 0.89 8.01 -7.80
C PHE A 31 0.22 7.72 -6.45
N HIS A 32 0.98 7.67 -5.36
CA HIS A 32 0.51 7.44 -4.00
C HIS A 32 -0.53 8.48 -3.58
N ALA A 33 -0.26 9.77 -3.81
CA ALA A 33 -1.22 10.83 -3.50
C ALA A 33 -2.52 10.71 -4.31
N LEU A 34 -2.43 10.36 -5.60
CA LEU A 34 -3.60 10.14 -6.44
C LEU A 34 -4.40 8.91 -5.99
N LEU A 35 -3.73 7.81 -5.66
CA LEU A 35 -4.34 6.57 -5.16
C LEU A 35 -5.18 6.81 -3.91
N LEU A 36 -4.65 7.55 -2.94
CA LEU A 36 -5.39 7.88 -1.72
C LEU A 36 -6.56 8.84 -2.01
N ALA A 37 -6.41 9.75 -2.97
CA ALA A 37 -7.50 10.66 -3.35
C ALA A 37 -8.65 9.97 -4.10
N THR A 38 -8.47 8.74 -4.61
CA THR A 38 -9.51 7.97 -5.31
C THR A 38 -10.54 7.35 -4.35
N PHE A 39 -10.26 7.30 -3.05
CA PHE A 39 -11.24 6.83 -2.05
C PHE A 39 -12.30 7.90 -1.82
N THR A 40 -13.56 7.53 -2.05
CA THR A 40 -14.70 8.45 -1.98
C THR A 40 -15.64 8.18 -0.81
N ASP A 41 -15.52 7.02 -0.17
CA ASP A 41 -16.30 6.70 1.01
C ASP A 41 -15.83 7.50 2.23
N SER A 42 -16.78 7.83 3.10
CA SER A 42 -16.53 8.69 4.26
C SER A 42 -15.52 8.09 5.24
N ASP A 43 -15.50 6.77 5.40
CA ASP A 43 -14.68 6.09 6.40
C ASP A 43 -13.20 6.15 5.98
N SER A 44 -12.89 5.76 4.74
CA SER A 44 -11.55 5.87 4.16
C SER A 44 -11.08 7.32 4.11
N GLN A 45 -11.93 8.27 3.73
CA GLN A 45 -11.56 9.69 3.72
C GLN A 45 -11.24 10.22 5.12
N GLN A 46 -12.01 9.83 6.14
CA GLN A 46 -11.72 10.22 7.52
C GLN A 46 -10.38 9.65 8.00
N ILE A 47 -10.08 8.40 7.66
CA ILE A 47 -8.80 7.75 7.96
C ILE A 47 -7.66 8.51 7.26
N ILE A 48 -7.78 8.74 5.96
CA ILE A 48 -6.74 9.41 5.15
C ILE A 48 -6.51 10.84 5.68
N HIS A 49 -7.57 11.60 5.99
CA HIS A 49 -7.46 12.95 6.52
C HIS A 49 -6.83 13.03 7.92
N SER A 50 -7.01 11.99 8.76
CA SER A 50 -6.44 11.94 10.12
C SER A 50 -5.05 11.30 10.19
N SER A 51 -4.62 10.65 9.11
CA SER A 51 -3.32 10.00 8.97
C SER A 51 -2.21 10.95 8.47
N ASN A 52 -0.96 10.52 8.59
CA ASN A 52 0.17 11.17 7.91
C ASN A 52 0.60 10.37 6.68
N PRO A 53 0.15 10.72 5.45
CA PRO A 53 0.44 9.93 4.23
C PRO A 53 1.92 9.90 3.83
N THR A 54 2.79 10.66 4.50
CA THR A 54 4.24 10.64 4.26
C THR A 54 5.00 9.73 5.24
N ALA A 55 4.32 9.21 6.26
CA ALA A 55 4.92 8.39 7.31
C ALA A 55 4.12 7.11 7.58
N ASP A 56 2.79 7.20 7.60
CA ASP A 56 1.88 6.08 7.84
C ASP A 56 1.73 5.20 6.60
N TRP A 57 1.29 3.97 6.84
CA TRP A 57 1.05 2.95 5.82
C TRP A 57 -0.45 2.66 5.73
N TYR A 58 -0.89 2.12 4.60
CA TYR A 58 -2.28 1.71 4.39
C TYR A 58 -2.33 0.26 3.93
N PHE A 59 -3.19 -0.53 4.55
CA PHE A 59 -3.49 -1.91 4.19
C PHE A 59 -4.83 -1.93 3.46
N LEU A 60 -4.76 -2.10 2.15
CA LEU A 60 -5.92 -2.13 1.27
C LEU A 60 -6.40 -3.58 1.11
N GLY A 61 -7.66 -3.80 1.45
CA GLY A 61 -8.29 -5.11 1.36
C GLY A 61 -9.81 -5.00 1.24
N THR A 62 -10.49 -6.12 1.45
CA THR A 62 -11.94 -6.15 1.57
C THR A 62 -12.35 -6.97 2.79
N ASP A 63 -13.43 -6.58 3.44
CA ASP A 63 -14.07 -7.42 4.45
C ASP A 63 -14.44 -8.81 3.88
N GLY A 64 -14.35 -9.83 4.72
CA GLY A 64 -14.57 -11.23 4.34
C GLY A 64 -13.44 -11.89 3.52
N CYS A 65 -12.38 -11.17 3.15
CA CYS A 65 -11.26 -11.75 2.42
C CYS A 65 -10.28 -12.52 3.33
N HIS A 66 -10.19 -13.84 3.16
CA HIS A 66 -9.28 -14.71 3.92
C HIS A 66 -7.80 -14.28 3.78
N LEU A 67 -7.36 -13.90 2.58
CA LEU A 67 -5.98 -13.45 2.35
C LEU A 67 -5.69 -12.12 3.08
N CYS A 68 -6.69 -11.23 3.15
CA CYS A 68 -6.58 -9.99 3.91
C CYS A 68 -6.43 -10.27 5.41
N HIS A 69 -7.22 -11.18 5.98
CA HIS A 69 -7.09 -11.59 7.38
C HIS A 69 -5.68 -12.14 7.69
N ALA A 70 -5.16 -13.04 6.84
CA ALA A 70 -3.85 -13.62 7.02
C ALA A 70 -2.73 -12.57 6.95
N SER A 71 -2.82 -11.64 6.00
CA SER A 71 -1.80 -10.59 5.83
C SER A 71 -1.89 -9.52 6.93
N HIS A 72 -3.08 -9.19 7.42
CA HIS A 72 -3.25 -8.31 8.58
C HIS A 72 -2.67 -8.93 9.87
N ALA A 73 -2.87 -10.25 10.07
CA ALA A 73 -2.24 -10.97 11.18
C ALA A 73 -0.71 -10.94 11.08
N LEU A 74 -0.16 -11.10 9.87
CA LEU A 74 1.27 -10.95 9.61
C LEU A 74 1.78 -9.55 9.99
N LEU A 75 1.10 -8.48 9.57
CA LEU A 75 1.48 -7.10 9.92
C LEU A 75 1.40 -6.87 11.44
N THR A 76 0.42 -7.45 12.11
CA THR A 76 0.29 -7.40 13.58
C THR A 76 1.50 -8.07 14.25
N GLN A 77 1.93 -9.24 13.75
CA GLN A 77 3.12 -9.93 14.26
C GLN A 77 4.39 -9.12 14.04
N VAL A 78 4.56 -8.52 12.86
CA VAL A 78 5.71 -7.65 12.57
C VAL A 78 5.73 -6.47 13.54
N ARG A 79 4.59 -5.83 13.80
CA ARG A 79 4.51 -4.70 14.74
C ARG A 79 4.88 -5.08 16.18
N VAL A 80 4.53 -6.29 16.63
CA VAL A 80 4.95 -6.79 17.95
C VAL A 80 6.47 -6.92 18.04
N ILE A 81 7.12 -7.39 16.97
CA ILE A 81 8.58 -7.56 16.91
C ILE A 81 9.29 -6.22 16.69
N TYR A 82 8.68 -5.31 15.93
CA TYR A 82 9.21 -3.99 15.57
C TYR A 82 8.24 -2.89 16.01
N PRO A 83 8.29 -2.45 17.28
CA PRO A 83 7.36 -1.44 17.82
C PRO A 83 7.43 -0.07 17.14
N HIS A 84 8.53 0.20 16.41
CA HIS A 84 8.74 1.42 15.63
C HIS A 84 8.20 1.34 14.19
N MET A 85 7.54 0.22 13.82
CA MET A 85 6.84 0.11 12.56
C MET A 85 5.81 1.26 12.43
N PRO A 86 5.71 1.91 11.27
CA PRO A 86 4.70 2.93 11.04
C PRO A 86 3.28 2.46 11.35
N THR A 87 2.40 3.40 11.69
CA THR A 87 0.98 3.10 11.86
C THR A 87 0.43 2.58 10.55
N VAL A 88 -0.28 1.45 10.60
CA VAL A 88 -0.97 0.88 9.44
C VAL A 88 -2.47 1.14 9.62
N HIS A 89 -3.05 1.84 8.66
CA HIS A 89 -4.49 2.08 8.59
C HIS A 89 -5.12 1.10 7.60
N VAL A 90 -6.31 0.59 7.90
CA VAL A 90 -7.03 -0.31 6.97
C VAL A 90 -7.92 0.54 6.07
N LEU A 91 -7.84 0.30 4.75
CA LEU A 91 -8.73 0.90 3.76
C LEU A 91 -9.55 -0.19 3.08
N GLU A 92 -10.83 0.08 2.89
CA GLU A 92 -11.75 -0.81 2.19
C GLU A 92 -11.73 -0.52 0.69
N LEU A 93 -11.36 -1.52 -0.12
CA LEU A 93 -11.31 -1.40 -1.57
C LEU A 93 -12.68 -1.04 -2.16
N THR A 94 -13.76 -1.47 -1.52
CA THR A 94 -15.14 -1.14 -1.90
C THR A 94 -15.45 0.36 -1.82
N GLY A 95 -14.57 1.16 -1.19
CA GLY A 95 -14.61 2.62 -1.18
C GLY A 95 -14.30 3.32 -2.50
N SER A 96 -13.91 2.57 -3.54
CA SER A 96 -13.58 3.10 -4.85
C SER A 96 -13.82 2.10 -5.98
N ASP A 97 -14.89 2.31 -6.76
CA ASP A 97 -15.22 1.48 -7.94
C ASP A 97 -14.06 1.40 -8.95
N GLU A 98 -13.34 2.50 -9.16
CA GLU A 98 -12.19 2.58 -10.07
C GLU A 98 -11.03 1.68 -9.62
N LEU A 99 -10.79 1.57 -8.31
CA LEU A 99 -9.74 0.72 -7.78
C LEU A 99 -10.14 -0.76 -7.78
N ILE A 100 -11.43 -1.09 -7.65
CA ILE A 100 -11.91 -2.47 -7.68
C ILE A 100 -11.48 -3.16 -8.97
N ASP A 101 -11.68 -2.52 -10.12
CA ASP A 101 -11.40 -3.09 -11.44
C ASP A 101 -9.92 -3.40 -11.66
N HIS A 102 -9.02 -2.61 -11.06
CA HIS A 102 -7.58 -2.72 -11.26
C HIS A 102 -6.85 -3.48 -10.17
N LEU A 103 -7.28 -3.34 -8.92
CA LEU A 103 -6.59 -3.83 -7.73
C LEU A 103 -7.30 -5.01 -7.06
N GLY A 104 -8.55 -5.31 -7.42
CA GLY A 104 -9.35 -6.37 -6.78
C GLY A 104 -8.73 -7.76 -6.82
N MET A 105 -7.93 -8.06 -7.85
CA MET A 105 -7.19 -9.33 -7.97
C MET A 105 -5.83 -9.32 -7.27
N LEU A 106 -5.39 -8.17 -6.75
CA LEU A 106 -4.07 -7.96 -6.15
C LEU A 106 -4.14 -7.80 -4.63
N ILE A 107 -5.33 -7.64 -4.06
CA ILE A 107 -5.52 -7.56 -2.61
C ILE A 107 -5.10 -8.88 -1.90
N PRO A 108 -4.58 -8.79 -0.67
CA PRO A 108 -4.27 -7.56 0.06
C PRO A 108 -3.06 -6.79 -0.49
N ILE A 109 -3.10 -5.48 -0.36
CA ILE A 109 -2.01 -4.59 -0.78
C ILE A 109 -1.52 -3.78 0.43
N LEU A 110 -0.22 -3.75 0.67
CA LEU A 110 0.39 -2.81 1.60
C LEU A 110 0.92 -1.59 0.83
N ILE A 111 0.35 -0.43 1.09
CA ILE A 111 0.71 0.85 0.50
C ILE A 111 1.59 1.59 1.51
N THR A 112 2.81 1.93 1.11
CA THR A 112 3.73 2.73 1.92
C THR A 112 4.08 4.03 1.18
N PRO A 113 4.71 5.02 1.85
CA PRO A 113 5.14 6.26 1.21
C PRO A 113 6.14 6.08 0.06
N THR A 114 6.82 4.94 -0.01
CA THR A 114 7.91 4.69 -0.98
C THR A 114 7.64 3.55 -1.95
N CYS A 115 6.76 2.62 -1.62
CA CYS A 115 6.41 1.51 -2.51
C CYS A 115 5.06 0.86 -2.15
N LEU A 116 4.55 0.08 -3.08
CA LEU A 116 3.33 -0.70 -2.95
C LEU A 116 3.70 -2.19 -3.03
N LEU A 117 3.24 -2.99 -2.05
CA LEU A 117 3.40 -4.45 -2.05
C LEU A 117 2.05 -5.12 -2.30
N CYS A 118 1.85 -5.63 -3.51
CA CYS A 118 0.73 -6.52 -3.80
C CYS A 118 1.00 -7.94 -3.27
N TYR A 119 -0.07 -8.63 -2.86
CA TYR A 119 0.02 -10.04 -2.48
C TYR A 119 0.61 -10.90 -3.62
N PRO A 120 1.33 -11.99 -3.30
CA PRO A 120 1.83 -12.39 -1.97
C PRO A 120 3.05 -11.60 -1.49
N PHE A 121 3.02 -11.14 -0.24
CA PHE A 121 4.20 -10.65 0.49
C PHE A 121 4.31 -11.32 1.86
N GLY A 122 5.53 -11.43 2.37
CA GLY A 122 5.86 -12.05 3.65
C GLY A 122 6.46 -11.08 4.67
N VAL A 123 6.79 -11.62 5.85
CA VAL A 123 7.41 -10.87 6.95
C VAL A 123 8.68 -10.15 6.51
N MET A 124 9.53 -10.82 5.72
CA MET A 124 10.78 -10.24 5.26
C MET A 124 10.54 -9.05 4.33
N ASP A 125 9.56 -9.11 3.43
CA ASP A 125 9.25 -7.99 2.52
C ASP A 125 8.88 -6.75 3.34
N VAL A 126 8.04 -6.91 4.37
CA VAL A 126 7.63 -5.81 5.27
C VAL A 126 8.83 -5.27 6.07
N ILE A 127 9.70 -6.15 6.57
CA ILE A 127 10.89 -5.75 7.34
C ILE A 127 11.86 -4.91 6.50
N HIS A 128 12.04 -5.24 5.22
CA HIS A 128 12.92 -4.46 4.32
C HIS A 128 12.41 -3.04 4.09
N LEU A 129 11.13 -2.76 4.32
CA LEU A 129 10.55 -1.41 4.23
C LEU A 129 10.72 -0.58 5.51
N LEU A 130 11.16 -1.20 6.61
CA LEU A 130 11.29 -0.48 7.87
C LEU A 130 12.49 0.49 7.81
N PRO A 131 12.34 1.74 8.29
CA PRO A 131 13.38 2.78 8.18
C PRO A 131 14.77 2.42 8.73
N ASN A 132 14.85 1.43 9.63
CA ASN A 132 16.07 1.03 10.33
C ASN A 132 16.72 -0.26 9.78
N HIS A 133 16.16 -0.89 8.73
CA HIS A 133 16.72 -2.11 8.14
C HIS A 133 17.58 -1.87 6.89
N HIS A 134 17.79 -0.61 6.50
CA HIS A 134 18.91 -0.27 5.60
C HIS A 134 20.24 -0.48 6.35
N HIS A 135 20.68 -1.73 6.43
CA HIS A 135 22.08 -2.03 6.71
C HIS A 135 22.92 -1.21 5.73
N LYS A 136 23.69 -0.27 6.27
CA LYS A 136 24.87 0.27 5.60
C LYS A 136 25.68 -0.93 5.13
N HIS A 137 25.68 -1.19 3.82
CA HIS A 137 26.78 -1.91 3.22
C HIS A 137 28.03 -1.05 3.44
N ILE A 138 28.75 -1.36 4.51
CA ILE A 138 30.11 -0.89 4.74
C ILE A 138 30.93 -1.46 3.58
N LYS A 139 31.34 -0.59 2.66
CA LYS A 139 32.51 -0.83 1.82
C LYS A 139 33.76 -0.46 2.60
#